data_AF-A0AAE2ZJL4-F1
#
_entry.id   AF-A0AAE2ZJL4-F1
#
_cell.length_a   1.000
_cell.length_b   1.000
_cell.length_c   1.000
_cell.angle_alpha   90.00
_cell.angle_beta   90.00
_cell.angle_gamma   90.00
#
_symmetry.space_group_name_H-M   'P 1'
#
loop_
_entity.id
_entity.type
_entity.pdbx_description
1 polymer ?
#
loop_
_entity_poly.entity_id
_entity_poly.type
_entity_poly.pdbx_seq_one_letter_code
_entity_poly.pdbx_strand_id
1 'polypeptide(L)'
;MSEVKPMPMTNIWNEFGPSIQGSPKMTLAAFLGDEESIAECKIQGIGFPLLADFDSDSVYDPNPYNRKLDTGLLGNNQLVLCLMTWGKEPIFLIANASAQLQCACNKEPDPAINALQVETASAVQSYVQEPTTRILESVKKLVKACRELYSPYEDDPDSEEARIVWYQLGAPWFAAETICNDWEIQSYDGTPPPEAQSTWIKRNSMWTKRAVDSAAEWSSHERVNDEMRKTALKWALSS
;
A
#
# COMPACT_ATOMS: atom_id res chain seq x y z
N MET A 1 17.83 -29.85 0.28
CA MET A 1 17.07 -28.76 -0.35
C MET A 1 15.61 -29.14 -0.24
N SER A 2 14.83 -28.45 0.59
CA SER A 2 13.39 -28.70 0.70
C SER A 2 12.71 -28.19 -0.56
N GLU A 3 11.97 -29.04 -1.26
CA GLU A 3 11.06 -28.61 -2.33
C GLU A 3 10.09 -27.57 -1.74
N VAL A 4 10.22 -26.32 -2.20
CA VAL A 4 9.24 -25.28 -1.89
C VAL A 4 7.97 -25.67 -2.61
N LYS A 5 6.99 -26.19 -1.87
CA LYS A 5 5.66 -26.45 -2.43
C LYS A 5 5.09 -25.10 -2.90
N PRO A 6 4.59 -25.02 -4.15
CA PRO A 6 3.94 -23.80 -4.61
C PRO A 6 2.79 -23.47 -3.65
N MET A 7 2.74 -22.22 -3.18
CA MET A 7 1.59 -21.76 -2.40
C MET A 7 0.35 -21.85 -3.29
N PRO A 8 -0.76 -22.41 -2.78
CA PRO A 8 -2.00 -22.43 -3.54
C PRO A 8 -2.41 -20.99 -3.89
N MET A 9 -2.89 -20.78 -5.12
CA MET A 9 -3.51 -19.50 -5.49
C MET A 9 -4.68 -19.21 -4.55
N THR A 10 -4.81 -17.94 -4.14
CA THR A 10 -5.89 -17.48 -3.25
C THR A 10 -7.25 -17.77 -3.87
N ASN A 11 -8.26 -17.99 -3.02
CA ASN A 11 -9.63 -18.22 -3.49
C ASN A 11 -10.11 -17.00 -4.31
N ILE A 12 -9.74 -15.81 -3.85
CA ILE A 12 -9.98 -14.54 -4.54
C ILE A 12 -9.46 -14.56 -5.97
N TRP A 13 -8.21 -14.98 -6.19
CA TRP A 13 -7.62 -14.93 -7.52
C TRP A 13 -8.19 -16.00 -8.45
N ASN A 14 -8.48 -17.19 -7.93
CA ASN A 14 -9.12 -18.24 -8.71
C ASN A 14 -10.52 -17.84 -9.19
N GLU A 15 -11.27 -17.10 -8.38
CA GLU A 15 -12.65 -16.71 -8.68
C GLU A 15 -12.73 -15.41 -9.49
N PHE A 16 -12.00 -14.37 -9.08
CA PHE A 16 -12.14 -13.02 -9.62
C PHE A 16 -10.97 -12.57 -10.50
N GLY A 17 -9.87 -13.34 -10.56
CA GLY A 17 -8.66 -12.98 -11.30
C GLY A 17 -8.91 -12.58 -12.76
N PRO A 18 -9.66 -13.36 -13.56
CA PRO A 18 -9.98 -12.99 -14.94
C PRO A 18 -10.73 -11.65 -15.07
N SER A 19 -11.65 -11.36 -14.15
CA SER A 19 -12.41 -10.10 -14.13
C SER A 19 -11.55 -8.91 -13.70
N ILE A 20 -10.69 -9.11 -12.69
CA ILE A 20 -9.75 -8.10 -12.22
C ILE A 20 -8.74 -7.76 -13.32
N GLN A 21 -8.22 -8.75 -14.06
CA GLN A 21 -7.31 -8.51 -15.19
C GLN A 21 -8.00 -7.84 -16.36
N GLY A 22 -9.20 -8.30 -16.74
CA GLY A 22 -9.93 -7.76 -17.88
C GLY A 22 -10.51 -6.37 -17.64
N SER A 23 -10.77 -6.01 -16.39
CA SER A 23 -11.44 -4.75 -16.00
C SER A 23 -11.03 -4.26 -14.61
N PRO A 24 -9.74 -3.93 -14.39
CA PRO A 24 -9.20 -3.65 -13.06
C PRO A 24 -9.83 -2.42 -12.42
N LYS A 25 -9.96 -1.33 -13.18
CA LYS A 25 -10.56 -0.08 -12.71
C LYS A 25 -12.04 -0.26 -12.33
N MET A 26 -12.83 -0.92 -13.19
CA MET A 26 -14.26 -1.15 -12.93
C MET A 26 -14.50 -2.05 -11.72
N THR A 27 -13.77 -3.18 -11.63
CA THR A 27 -13.90 -4.11 -10.50
C THR A 27 -13.41 -3.51 -9.19
N LEU A 28 -12.39 -2.65 -9.21
CA LEU A 28 -11.96 -1.91 -8.03
C LEU A 28 -13.01 -0.88 -7.58
N ALA A 29 -13.57 -0.11 -8.51
CA ALA A 29 -14.63 0.85 -8.19
C ALA A 29 -15.85 0.13 -7.58
N ALA A 30 -16.24 -1.01 -8.15
CA ALA A 30 -17.33 -1.83 -7.62
C ALA A 30 -17.03 -2.37 -6.21
N PHE A 31 -15.81 -2.89 -5.97
CA PHE A 31 -15.35 -3.29 -4.63
C PHE A 31 -15.39 -2.14 -3.62
N LEU A 32 -15.05 -0.92 -4.05
CA LEU A 32 -15.07 0.28 -3.21
C LEU A 32 -16.49 0.84 -2.99
N GLY A 33 -17.52 0.26 -3.61
CA GLY A 33 -18.92 0.59 -3.40
C GLY A 33 -19.52 1.56 -4.40
N ASP A 34 -18.88 1.78 -5.56
CA ASP A 34 -19.43 2.63 -6.61
C ASP A 34 -20.65 1.98 -7.28
N GLU A 35 -21.81 2.61 -7.16
CA GLU A 35 -23.09 2.03 -7.60
C GLU A 35 -23.16 1.84 -9.13
N GLU A 36 -22.60 2.78 -9.89
CA GLU A 36 -22.57 2.71 -11.36
C GLU A 36 -21.69 1.55 -11.82
N SER A 37 -20.49 1.42 -11.26
CA SER A 37 -19.58 0.30 -11.55
C SER A 37 -20.17 -1.05 -11.13
N ILE A 38 -20.87 -1.12 -9.99
CA ILE A 38 -21.59 -2.34 -9.56
C ILE A 38 -22.67 -2.71 -10.57
N ALA A 39 -23.45 -1.73 -11.03
CA ALA A 39 -24.51 -1.97 -12.02
C ALA A 39 -23.91 -2.45 -13.35
N GLU A 40 -22.83 -1.81 -13.80
CA GLU A 40 -22.16 -2.16 -15.04
C GLU A 40 -21.53 -3.56 -14.99
N CYS A 41 -20.85 -3.91 -13.89
CA CYS A 41 -20.33 -5.26 -13.68
C CYS A 41 -21.44 -6.31 -13.78
N LYS A 42 -22.63 -6.04 -13.22
CA LYS A 42 -23.80 -6.94 -13.32
C LYS A 42 -24.31 -7.06 -14.74
N ILE A 43 -24.39 -5.96 -15.50
CA ILE A 43 -24.84 -5.95 -16.90
C ILE A 43 -23.87 -6.75 -17.78
N GLN A 44 -22.57 -6.59 -17.57
CA GLN A 44 -21.53 -7.25 -18.35
C GLN A 44 -21.19 -8.68 -17.88
N GLY A 45 -21.74 -9.13 -16.75
CA GLY A 45 -21.41 -10.42 -16.14
C GLY A 45 -19.97 -10.49 -15.60
N ILE A 46 -19.41 -9.35 -15.20
CA ILE A 46 -18.07 -9.24 -14.62
C ILE A 46 -18.19 -9.44 -13.10
N GLY A 47 -17.50 -10.46 -12.58
CA GLY A 47 -17.41 -10.69 -11.14
C GLY A 47 -16.48 -9.69 -10.46
N PHE A 48 -16.76 -9.35 -9.21
CA PHE A 48 -15.86 -8.58 -8.36
C PHE A 48 -15.97 -9.06 -6.91
N PRO A 49 -14.87 -9.07 -6.14
CA PRO A 49 -14.88 -9.52 -4.76
C PRO A 49 -15.55 -8.49 -3.85
N LEU A 50 -16.12 -8.97 -2.74
CA LEU A 50 -16.59 -8.21 -1.60
C LEU A 50 -15.60 -8.35 -0.44
N LEU A 51 -15.71 -7.48 0.58
CA LEU A 51 -14.85 -7.57 1.76
C LEU A 51 -14.94 -8.93 2.46
N ALA A 52 -16.14 -9.53 2.52
CA ALA A 52 -16.36 -10.84 3.11
C ALA A 52 -15.59 -11.98 2.39
N ASP A 53 -15.35 -11.83 1.09
CA ASP A 53 -14.56 -12.81 0.33
C ASP A 53 -13.10 -12.77 0.80
N PHE A 54 -12.55 -11.57 1.01
CA PHE A 54 -11.19 -11.39 1.55
C PHE A 54 -11.06 -11.90 2.98
N ASP A 55 -12.07 -11.66 3.82
CA ASP A 55 -12.06 -12.13 5.21
C ASP A 55 -12.06 -13.66 5.32
N SER A 56 -12.53 -14.36 4.28
CA SER A 56 -12.52 -15.82 4.20
C SER A 56 -11.16 -16.41 3.77
N ASP A 57 -10.25 -15.58 3.27
CA ASP A 57 -8.94 -16.01 2.77
C ASP A 57 -7.81 -15.58 3.71
N SER A 58 -7.21 -16.57 4.39
CA SER A 58 -6.14 -16.36 5.37
C SER A 58 -4.90 -15.62 4.85
N VAL A 59 -4.71 -15.51 3.53
CA VAL A 59 -3.64 -14.69 2.94
C VAL A 59 -3.85 -13.21 3.22
N TYR A 60 -5.12 -12.79 3.31
CA TYR A 60 -5.54 -11.42 3.59
C TYR A 60 -5.75 -11.16 5.08
N ASP A 61 -5.50 -12.12 5.98
CA ASP A 61 -5.61 -11.89 7.42
C ASP A 61 -4.66 -10.76 7.87
N PRO A 62 -5.18 -9.64 8.43
CA PRO A 62 -4.36 -8.53 8.88
C PRO A 62 -3.71 -8.83 10.25
N ASN A 63 -4.11 -9.93 10.91
CA ASN A 63 -3.66 -10.36 12.23
C ASN A 63 -3.42 -11.88 12.32
N PRO A 64 -2.51 -12.46 11.50
CA PRO A 64 -2.30 -13.91 11.41
C PRO A 64 -1.79 -14.55 12.71
N TYR A 65 -1.37 -13.75 13.68
CA TYR A 65 -0.88 -14.17 14.98
C TYR A 65 -1.85 -13.87 16.14
N ASN A 66 -3.07 -13.42 15.85
CA ASN A 66 -4.10 -13.10 16.84
C ASN A 66 -3.60 -12.18 17.97
N ARG A 67 -2.83 -11.16 17.61
CA ARG A 67 -2.35 -10.14 18.55
C ARG A 67 -3.48 -9.19 18.92
N LYS A 68 -3.45 -8.65 20.14
CA LYS A 68 -4.39 -7.62 20.58
C LYS A 68 -3.99 -6.27 19.97
N LEU A 69 -4.54 -5.96 18.80
CA LEU A 69 -4.26 -4.74 18.03
C LEU A 69 -5.49 -3.83 17.98
N ASP A 70 -5.27 -2.54 17.71
CA ASP A 70 -6.34 -1.56 17.50
C ASP A 70 -7.23 -1.95 16.30
N THR A 71 -8.54 -1.79 16.41
CA THR A 71 -9.48 -2.18 15.35
C THR A 71 -9.36 -1.30 14.10
N GLY A 72 -9.03 -0.02 14.26
CA GLY A 72 -8.77 0.89 13.15
C GLY A 72 -7.48 0.52 12.41
N LEU A 73 -6.42 0.17 13.15
CA LEU A 73 -5.19 -0.39 12.60
C LEU A 73 -5.45 -1.66 11.77
N LEU A 74 -6.24 -2.60 12.32
CA LEU A 74 -6.61 -3.82 11.62
C LEU A 74 -7.43 -3.55 10.35
N GLY A 75 -8.40 -2.64 10.42
CA GLY A 75 -9.21 -2.25 9.26
C GLY A 75 -8.40 -1.59 8.14
N ASN A 76 -7.44 -0.74 8.49
CA ASN A 76 -6.53 -0.12 7.52
C ASN A 76 -5.59 -1.16 6.88
N ASN A 77 -5.02 -2.05 7.69
CA ASN A 77 -4.17 -3.12 7.19
C ASN A 77 -4.93 -4.09 6.28
N GLN A 78 -6.20 -4.40 6.61
CA GLN A 78 -7.07 -5.19 5.76
C GLN A 78 -7.29 -4.52 4.41
N LEU A 79 -7.64 -3.24 4.40
CA LEU A 79 -7.88 -2.51 3.17
C LEU A 79 -6.63 -2.45 2.28
N VAL A 80 -5.43 -2.24 2.85
CA VAL A 80 -4.17 -2.31 2.10
C VAL A 80 -3.96 -3.70 1.48
N LEU A 81 -4.24 -4.76 2.24
CA LEU A 81 -4.16 -6.15 1.74
C LEU A 81 -5.11 -6.37 0.57
N CYS A 82 -6.37 -5.95 0.68
CA CYS A 82 -7.36 -6.09 -0.38
C CYS A 82 -6.94 -5.31 -1.64
N LEU A 83 -6.55 -4.04 -1.50
CA LEU A 83 -6.24 -3.14 -2.62
C LEU A 83 -5.06 -3.61 -3.46
N MET A 84 -4.11 -4.35 -2.89
CA MET A 84 -2.99 -4.95 -3.66
C MET A 84 -3.44 -5.96 -4.70
N THR A 85 -4.64 -6.52 -4.57
CA THR A 85 -5.20 -7.46 -5.55
C THR A 85 -5.30 -6.83 -6.94
N TRP A 86 -5.46 -5.51 -7.01
CA TRP A 86 -5.52 -4.74 -8.26
C TRP A 86 -4.16 -4.20 -8.75
N GLY A 87 -3.06 -4.62 -8.11
CA GLY A 87 -1.71 -4.29 -8.56
C GLY A 87 -1.06 -3.12 -7.84
N LYS A 88 -0.01 -2.57 -8.46
CA LYS A 88 0.88 -1.56 -7.84
C LYS A 88 0.26 -0.16 -7.81
N GLU A 89 -0.59 0.16 -8.78
CA GLU A 89 -1.14 1.51 -8.95
C GLU A 89 -1.97 1.96 -7.73
N PRO A 90 -2.98 1.19 -7.25
CA PRO A 90 -3.70 1.54 -6.02
C PRO A 90 -2.77 1.71 -4.81
N ILE A 91 -1.67 0.96 -4.77
CA ILE A 91 -0.74 0.95 -3.66
C ILE A 91 0.12 2.21 -3.62
N PHE A 92 0.65 2.63 -4.77
CA PHE A 92 1.35 3.92 -4.86
C PHE A 92 0.42 5.08 -4.52
N LEU A 93 -0.83 5.01 -4.97
CA LEU A 93 -1.84 6.02 -4.71
C LEU A 93 -2.17 6.17 -3.22
N ILE A 94 -2.47 5.08 -2.51
CA ILE A 94 -2.81 5.14 -1.08
C ILE A 94 -1.59 5.46 -0.20
N ALA A 95 -0.39 5.01 -0.59
CA ALA A 95 0.85 5.38 0.09
C ALA A 95 1.12 6.89 -0.05
N ASN A 96 0.97 7.43 -1.26
CA ASN A 96 1.05 8.87 -1.49
C ASN A 96 -0.02 9.64 -0.71
N ALA A 97 -1.28 9.19 -0.72
CA ALA A 97 -2.33 9.85 0.06
C ALA A 97 -1.99 9.92 1.55
N SER A 98 -1.44 8.84 2.10
CA SER A 98 -0.95 8.78 3.49
C SER A 98 0.21 9.75 3.73
N ALA A 99 1.17 9.83 2.81
CA ALA A 99 2.26 10.79 2.85
C ALA A 99 1.76 12.25 2.86
N GLN A 100 0.85 12.59 1.95
CA GLN A 100 0.24 13.93 1.88
C GLN A 100 -0.54 14.26 3.16
N LEU A 101 -1.28 13.28 3.69
CA LEU A 101 -2.06 13.46 4.91
C LEU A 101 -1.16 13.74 6.12
N GLN A 102 -0.04 13.03 6.26
CA GLN A 102 0.93 13.32 7.32
C GLN A 102 1.52 14.73 7.18
N CYS A 103 1.95 15.12 5.97
CA CYS A 103 2.50 16.47 5.72
C CYS A 103 1.48 17.59 5.96
N ALA A 104 0.18 17.31 5.82
CA ALA A 104 -0.89 18.27 6.05
C ALA A 104 -1.30 18.42 7.53
N CYS A 105 -0.72 17.64 8.44
CA CYS A 105 -1.02 17.73 9.87
C CYS A 105 -0.20 18.85 10.54
N ASN A 106 -0.82 19.62 11.44
CA ASN A 106 -0.18 20.72 12.19
C ASN A 106 0.73 20.22 13.33
N LYS A 107 1.52 19.18 13.09
CA LYS A 107 2.57 18.73 14.03
C LYS A 107 3.91 19.32 13.55
N GLU A 108 4.77 19.73 14.48
CA GLU A 108 6.07 20.33 14.17
C GLU A 108 7.19 19.29 14.36
N PRO A 109 7.64 18.60 13.30
CA PRO A 109 8.85 17.79 13.34
C PRO A 109 10.10 18.67 13.46
N ASP A 110 11.25 18.03 13.72
CA ASP A 110 12.54 18.70 13.61
C ASP A 110 12.67 19.38 12.22
N PRO A 111 13.17 20.63 12.13
CA PRO A 111 13.20 21.37 10.86
C PRO A 111 13.93 20.65 9.73
N ALA A 112 15.02 19.92 10.01
CA ALA A 112 15.75 19.18 8.99
C ALA A 112 14.94 17.97 8.50
N ILE A 113 14.25 17.28 9.40
CA ILE A 113 13.35 16.18 9.06
C ILE A 113 12.12 16.71 8.29
N ASN A 114 11.57 17.85 8.69
CA ASN A 114 10.43 18.49 8.01
C ASN A 114 10.75 18.78 6.53
N ALA A 115 11.91 19.36 6.26
CA ALA A 115 12.33 19.67 4.88
C ALA A 115 12.39 18.39 4.03
N LEU A 116 13.01 17.33 4.56
CA LEU A 116 13.10 16.05 3.88
C LEU A 116 11.73 15.38 3.71
N GLN A 117 10.85 15.48 4.71
CA GLN A 117 9.49 14.96 4.67
C GLN A 117 8.69 15.57 3.51
N VAL A 118 8.71 16.90 3.40
CA VAL A 118 8.01 17.66 2.35
C VAL A 118 8.58 17.34 0.98
N GLU A 119 9.91 17.30 0.83
CA GLU A 119 10.57 16.97 -0.43
C GLU A 119 10.24 15.54 -0.88
N THR A 120 10.27 14.59 0.06
CA THR A 120 9.92 13.19 -0.19
C THR A 120 8.47 13.05 -0.62
N ALA A 121 7.52 13.67 0.09
CA ALA A 121 6.11 13.64 -0.28
C ALA A 121 5.86 14.25 -1.68
N SER A 122 6.56 15.33 -2.03
CA SER A 122 6.47 15.96 -3.34
C SER A 122 7.02 15.07 -4.47
N ALA A 123 8.13 14.37 -4.24
CA ALA A 123 8.70 13.44 -5.22
C ALA A 123 7.81 12.20 -5.42
N VAL A 124 7.25 11.67 -4.32
CA VAL A 124 6.26 10.57 -4.35
C VAL A 124 5.03 10.98 -5.16
N GLN A 125 4.47 12.17 -4.90
CA GLN A 125 3.34 12.70 -5.66
C GLN A 125 3.67 12.83 -7.15
N SER A 126 4.86 13.36 -7.46
CA SER A 126 5.33 13.52 -8.83
C SER A 126 5.43 12.17 -9.55
N TYR A 127 5.92 11.12 -8.88
CA TYR A 127 6.00 9.77 -9.45
C TYR A 127 4.62 9.17 -9.72
N VAL A 128 3.68 9.35 -8.79
CA VAL A 128 2.30 8.88 -8.94
C VAL A 128 1.59 9.56 -10.11
N GLN A 129 1.89 10.84 -10.37
CA GLN A 129 1.35 11.58 -11.50
C GLN A 129 2.03 11.21 -12.83
N GLU A 130 3.35 10.99 -12.81
CA GLU A 130 4.15 10.72 -14.00
C GLU A 130 5.32 9.76 -13.66
N PRO A 131 5.14 8.43 -13.83
CA PRO A 131 6.12 7.44 -13.37
C PRO A 131 7.30 7.29 -14.34
N THR A 132 8.16 8.30 -14.43
CA THR A 132 9.37 8.28 -15.27
C THR A 132 10.59 7.75 -14.52
N THR A 133 11.58 7.20 -15.25
CA THR A 133 12.87 6.80 -14.67
C THR A 133 13.56 7.95 -13.93
N ARG A 134 13.48 9.18 -14.47
CA ARG A 134 14.08 10.36 -13.83
C ARG A 134 13.45 10.65 -12.46
N ILE A 135 12.13 10.54 -12.36
CA ILE A 135 11.43 10.77 -11.10
C ILE A 135 11.71 9.62 -10.13
N LEU A 136 11.71 8.36 -10.59
CA LEU A 136 12.10 7.22 -9.77
C LEU A 136 13.49 7.37 -9.15
N GLU A 137 14.49 7.79 -9.93
CA GLU A 137 15.84 8.04 -9.42
C GLU A 137 15.88 9.19 -8.40
N SER A 138 14.96 10.15 -8.50
CA SER A 138 14.81 11.22 -7.50
C SER A 138 14.21 10.66 -6.20
N VAL A 139 13.19 9.80 -6.29
CA VAL A 139 12.60 9.11 -5.13
C VAL A 139 13.65 8.23 -4.43
N LYS A 140 14.45 7.46 -5.19
CA LYS A 140 15.54 6.63 -4.63
C LYS A 140 16.58 7.44 -3.85
N LYS A 141 16.94 8.64 -4.32
CA LYS A 141 17.85 9.53 -3.59
C LYS A 141 17.26 9.98 -2.26
N LEU A 142 15.97 10.31 -2.23
CA LEU A 142 15.28 10.73 -1.01
C LEU A 142 15.11 9.57 -0.02
N VAL A 143 14.82 8.35 -0.52
CA VAL A 143 14.87 7.12 0.30
C VAL A 143 16.24 6.95 0.94
N LYS A 144 17.33 7.13 0.18
CA LYS A 144 18.69 7.05 0.71
C LYS A 144 18.93 8.08 1.81
N ALA A 145 18.51 9.33 1.61
CA ALA A 145 18.65 10.39 2.61
C ALA A 145 17.84 10.08 3.90
N CYS A 146 16.62 9.54 3.77
CA CYS A 146 15.83 9.10 4.92
C CYS A 146 16.55 7.96 5.68
N ARG A 147 17.10 6.98 4.96
CA ARG A 147 17.89 5.88 5.55
C ARG A 147 19.15 6.38 6.24
N GLU A 148 19.85 7.36 5.68
CA GLU A 148 21.04 7.95 6.30
C GLU A 148 20.71 8.63 7.64
N LEU A 149 19.54 9.23 7.80
CA LEU A 149 19.08 9.77 9.09
C LEU A 149 18.74 8.68 10.11
N TYR A 150 18.21 7.54 9.65
CA TYR A 150 17.85 6.42 10.52
C TYR A 150 19.03 5.50 10.85
N SER A 151 20.02 5.39 9.95
CA SER A 151 21.15 4.47 10.03
C SER A 151 21.91 4.47 11.36
N PRO A 152 22.13 5.62 12.04
CA PRO A 152 22.76 5.65 13.36
C PRO A 152 22.06 4.82 14.44
N TYR A 153 20.79 4.46 14.23
CA TYR A 153 19.96 3.73 15.19
C TYR A 153 19.65 2.28 14.76
N GLU A 154 20.29 1.76 13.71
CA GLU A 154 20.01 0.40 13.22
C GLU A 154 20.33 -0.69 14.25
N ASP A 155 21.34 -0.47 15.09
CA ASP A 155 21.74 -1.42 16.14
C ASP A 155 20.76 -1.45 17.33
N ASP A 156 19.97 -0.38 17.53
CA ASP A 156 18.91 -0.29 18.53
C ASP A 156 17.66 0.44 17.97
N PRO A 157 16.88 -0.24 17.11
CA PRO A 157 15.72 0.34 16.43
C PRO A 157 14.55 0.64 17.38
N ASP A 158 14.65 0.19 18.64
CA ASP A 158 13.64 0.38 19.70
C ASP A 158 13.99 1.52 20.66
N SER A 159 15.15 2.16 20.50
CA SER A 159 15.52 3.36 21.24
C SER A 159 14.52 4.50 21.05
N GLU A 160 14.45 5.40 22.03
CA GLU A 160 13.54 6.56 21.97
C GLU A 160 13.87 7.43 20.75
N GLU A 161 15.16 7.64 20.49
CA GLU A 161 15.67 8.40 19.37
C GLU A 161 15.32 7.76 18.03
N ALA A 162 15.48 6.44 17.87
CA ALA A 162 15.08 5.71 16.67
C ALA A 162 13.58 5.91 16.39
N ARG A 163 12.76 5.76 17.43
CA ARG A 163 11.30 5.91 17.33
C ARG A 163 10.90 7.32 16.95
N ILE A 164 11.56 8.34 17.48
CA ILE A 164 11.31 9.74 17.10
C ILE A 164 11.65 9.96 15.63
N VAL A 165 12.83 9.53 15.16
CA VAL A 165 13.24 9.70 13.76
C VAL A 165 12.29 8.95 12.82
N TRP A 166 11.95 7.70 13.16
CA TRP A 166 11.01 6.89 12.39
C TRP A 166 9.62 7.54 12.32
N TYR A 167 9.11 8.02 13.46
CA TYR A 167 7.81 8.69 13.57
C TYR A 167 7.76 10.00 12.78
N GLN A 168 8.85 10.77 12.75
CA GLN A 168 8.91 12.05 12.04
C GLN A 168 9.10 11.89 10.53
N LEU A 169 9.98 10.97 10.09
CA LEU A 169 10.11 10.64 8.66
C LEU A 169 8.81 10.02 8.11
N GLY A 170 8.24 9.09 8.88
CA GLY A 170 6.89 8.53 8.74
C GLY A 170 6.44 8.20 7.32
N ALA A 171 5.18 8.52 7.03
CA ALA A 171 4.48 8.14 5.83
C ALA A 171 5.17 8.57 4.52
N PRO A 172 5.75 9.78 4.40
CA PRO A 172 6.50 10.16 3.20
C PRO A 172 7.67 9.24 2.88
N TRP A 173 8.48 8.87 3.88
CA TRP A 173 9.56 7.91 3.67
C TRP A 173 9.03 6.55 3.23
N PHE A 174 8.02 6.01 3.92
CA PHE A 174 7.47 4.70 3.57
C PHE A 174 6.74 4.66 2.22
N ALA A 175 6.13 5.77 1.81
CA ALA A 175 5.58 5.89 0.47
C ALA A 175 6.67 5.88 -0.60
N ALA A 176 7.82 6.52 -0.33
CA ALA A 176 8.97 6.48 -1.22
C ALA A 176 9.61 5.08 -1.29
N GLU A 177 9.71 4.37 -0.16
CA GLU A 177 10.13 2.95 -0.13
C GLU A 177 9.17 2.06 -0.91
N THR A 178 7.86 2.31 -0.83
CA THR A 178 6.85 1.58 -1.61
C THR A 178 7.09 1.71 -3.11
N ILE A 179 7.37 2.92 -3.59
CA ILE A 179 7.72 3.18 -5.00
C ILE A 179 9.04 2.49 -5.39
N CYS A 180 10.03 2.52 -4.51
CA CYS A 180 11.36 1.94 -4.78
C CYS A 180 11.42 0.42 -4.60
N ASN A 181 10.37 -0.19 -4.05
CA ASN A 181 10.32 -1.62 -3.83
C ASN A 181 10.48 -2.37 -5.15
N ASP A 182 11.11 -3.54 -5.10
CA ASP A 182 11.22 -4.38 -6.29
C ASP A 182 9.88 -5.11 -6.50
N TRP A 183 9.18 -4.74 -7.57
CA TRP A 183 7.91 -5.32 -7.98
C TRP A 183 8.09 -6.47 -9.00
N GLU A 184 9.33 -6.82 -9.37
CA GLU A 184 9.61 -7.97 -10.23
C GLU A 184 9.42 -9.30 -9.46
N ILE A 185 8.73 -10.25 -10.12
CA ILE A 185 8.48 -11.61 -9.63
C ILE A 185 9.75 -12.43 -9.81
N GLN A 186 10.22 -13.10 -8.76
CA GLN A 186 11.38 -13.99 -8.82
C GLN A 186 10.94 -15.46 -8.89
N SER A 187 11.81 -16.33 -9.39
CA SER A 187 11.48 -17.73 -9.70
C SER A 187 11.06 -18.60 -8.50
N TYR A 188 11.31 -18.16 -7.26
CA TYR A 188 10.84 -18.83 -6.04
C TYR A 188 9.41 -18.43 -5.63
N ASP A 189 8.78 -17.47 -6.31
CA ASP A 189 7.42 -17.02 -6.04
C ASP A 189 6.35 -18.01 -6.57
N GLY A 190 6.76 -19.11 -7.23
CA GLY A 190 5.89 -20.08 -7.90
C GLY A 190 5.76 -19.79 -9.39
N THR A 191 5.15 -20.70 -10.17
CA THR A 191 4.92 -20.45 -11.60
C THR A 191 3.84 -19.35 -11.73
N PRO A 192 4.16 -18.17 -12.27
CA PRO A 192 3.21 -17.06 -12.34
C PRO A 192 2.16 -17.32 -13.43
N PRO A 193 0.85 -17.09 -13.20
CA PRO A 193 0.10 -16.39 -14.22
C PRO A 193 0.72 -14.98 -14.38
N PRO A 194 0.83 -14.44 -15.60
CA PRO A 194 1.67 -13.26 -15.88
C PRO A 194 1.39 -11.99 -15.06
N GLU A 195 0.27 -11.91 -14.34
CA GLU A 195 -0.17 -10.73 -13.60
C GLU A 195 -0.84 -11.18 -12.29
N ALA A 196 -0.37 -10.62 -11.16
CA ALA A 196 -0.81 -10.77 -9.76
C ALA A 196 -0.74 -12.19 -9.12
N GLN A 197 0.20 -12.38 -8.19
CA GLN A 197 0.27 -13.55 -7.31
C GLN A 197 0.17 -13.17 -5.84
N SER A 198 -0.35 -14.09 -5.02
CA SER A 198 -0.47 -14.00 -3.56
C SER A 198 0.86 -13.76 -2.81
N THR A 199 2.00 -13.97 -3.48
CA THR A 199 3.34 -13.62 -3.00
C THR A 199 3.62 -12.11 -2.99
N TRP A 200 2.98 -11.33 -3.86
CA TRP A 200 3.05 -9.87 -3.87
C TRP A 200 2.53 -9.28 -2.57
N ILE A 201 1.47 -9.87 -2.04
CA ILE A 201 0.70 -9.32 -0.93
C ILE A 201 1.59 -9.14 0.30
N LYS A 202 2.37 -10.15 0.68
CA LYS A 202 3.22 -10.06 1.88
C LYS A 202 4.52 -9.28 1.63
N ARG A 203 5.11 -9.41 0.45
CA ARG A 203 6.38 -8.74 0.08
C ARG A 203 6.20 -7.23 -0.10
N ASN A 204 5.10 -6.82 -0.74
CA ASN A 204 4.93 -5.45 -1.21
C ASN A 204 3.95 -4.62 -0.37
N SER A 205 3.26 -5.20 0.62
CA SER A 205 2.42 -4.42 1.55
C SER A 205 3.19 -3.74 2.67
N MET A 206 4.37 -4.22 3.05
CA MET A 206 5.02 -3.79 4.29
C MET A 206 5.21 -2.28 4.35
N TRP A 207 5.76 -1.67 3.30
CA TRP A 207 6.01 -0.24 3.25
C TRP A 207 4.71 0.57 3.17
N THR A 208 3.74 0.12 2.39
CA THR A 208 2.43 0.76 2.30
C THR A 208 1.70 0.76 3.64
N LYS A 209 1.70 -0.38 4.35
CA LYS A 209 1.13 -0.49 5.69
C LYS A 209 1.80 0.47 6.67
N ARG A 210 3.14 0.53 6.66
CA ARG A 210 3.89 1.49 7.47
C ARG A 210 3.54 2.94 7.12
N ALA A 211 3.32 3.26 5.84
CA ALA A 211 2.89 4.60 5.43
C ALA A 211 1.52 4.95 6.00
N VAL A 212 0.57 4.04 5.88
CA VAL A 212 -0.81 4.16 6.39
C VAL A 212 -0.82 4.29 7.92
N ASP A 213 -0.06 3.44 8.62
CA ASP A 213 0.04 3.45 10.07
C ASP A 213 0.69 4.75 10.57
N SER A 214 1.77 5.21 9.93
CA SER A 214 2.44 6.47 10.28
C SER A 214 1.53 7.68 10.08
N ALA A 215 0.77 7.72 8.98
CA ALA A 215 -0.19 8.78 8.74
C ALA A 215 -1.33 8.77 9.78
N ALA A 216 -1.73 7.59 10.26
CA ALA A 216 -2.78 7.44 11.28
C ALA A 216 -2.34 8.00 12.63
N GLU A 217 -1.09 7.78 13.02
CA GLU A 217 -0.49 8.37 14.23
C GLU A 217 -0.48 9.91 14.19
N TRP A 218 -0.40 10.50 13.00
CA TRP A 218 -0.43 11.94 12.79
C TRP A 218 -1.84 12.52 12.65
N SER A 219 -2.80 11.67 12.29
CA SER A 219 -4.19 12.04 12.04
C SER A 219 -5.15 11.13 12.84
N SER A 220 -5.72 10.11 12.19
CA SER A 220 -6.47 9.02 12.82
C SER A 220 -6.61 7.85 11.84
N HIS A 221 -6.87 6.64 12.34
CA HIS A 221 -7.12 5.48 11.47
C HIS A 221 -8.31 5.69 10.54
N GLU A 222 -9.39 6.29 11.02
CA GLU A 222 -10.60 6.61 10.24
C GLU A 222 -10.28 7.55 9.08
N ARG A 223 -9.58 8.66 9.35
CA ARG A 223 -9.23 9.64 8.31
C ARG A 223 -8.31 9.06 7.24
N VAL A 224 -7.36 8.21 7.64
CA VAL A 224 -6.53 7.49 6.67
C VAL A 224 -7.37 6.52 5.84
N ASN A 225 -8.30 5.77 6.45
CA ASN A 225 -9.19 4.85 5.73
C ASN A 225 -9.98 5.57 4.63
N ASP A 226 -10.58 6.71 4.98
CA ASP A 226 -11.35 7.53 4.07
C ASP A 226 -10.50 8.04 2.90
N GLU A 227 -9.29 8.56 3.18
CA GLU A 227 -8.38 9.05 2.13
C GLU A 227 -7.88 7.90 1.24
N MET A 228 -7.63 6.71 1.78
CA MET A 228 -7.29 5.52 0.98
C MET A 228 -8.43 5.16 0.03
N ARG A 229 -9.66 5.01 0.54
CA ARG A 229 -10.85 4.68 -0.26
C ARG A 229 -11.11 5.70 -1.35
N LYS A 230 -11.12 6.98 -0.99
CA LYS A 230 -11.35 8.10 -1.90
C LYS A 230 -10.29 8.17 -3.00
N THR A 231 -9.02 8.01 -2.65
CA THR A 231 -7.93 8.08 -3.64
C THR A 231 -7.97 6.90 -4.60
N ALA A 232 -8.16 5.67 -4.08
CA ALA A 232 -8.27 4.48 -4.91
C ALA A 232 -9.50 4.56 -5.83
N LEU A 233 -10.66 5.00 -5.31
CA LEU A 233 -11.88 5.16 -6.09
C LEU A 233 -11.73 6.22 -7.18
N LYS A 234 -11.12 7.37 -6.86
CA LYS A 234 -10.86 8.42 -7.86
C LYS A 234 -10.02 7.91 -9.04
N TRP A 235 -9.02 7.07 -8.77
CA TRP A 235 -8.25 6.44 -9.84
C TRP A 235 -9.07 5.41 -10.62
N ALA A 236 -9.85 4.59 -9.91
CA ALA A 236 -10.71 3.59 -10.52
C ALA A 236 -11.74 4.22 -11.49
N LEU A 237 -12.24 5.41 -11.17
CA LEU A 237 -13.19 6.16 -12.02
C LEU A 237 -12.52 7.06 -13.07
N SER A 238 -11.18 7.09 -13.13
CA SER A 238 -10.46 7.88 -14.12
C SER A 238 -10.47 7.19 -15.49
N SER A 239 -10.56 8.00 -16.55
CA SER A 239 -10.48 7.53 -17.95
C SER A 239 -9.15 6.87 -18.31
#